data_AF-A0A3M2S864-F1
#
_entry.id   AF-A0A3M2S864-F1
#
_cell.length_a   1.000
_cell.length_b   1.000
_cell.length_c   1.000
_cell.angle_alpha   90.00
_cell.angle_beta   90.00
_cell.angle_gamma   90.00
#
_symmetry.space_group_name_H-M   'P 1'
#
loop_
_entity.id
_entity.type
_entity.pdbx_description
1 polymer ?
#
loop_
_entity_poly.entity_id
_entity_poly.type
_entity_poly.pdbx_seq_one_letter_code
_entity_poly.pdbx_strand_id
1 'polypeptide(L)'
;MAKPDDSKIKVLRLGHVYYKHKDPAKAEKFLVAFGFIEVKREGKRIYYKGYGSEPFLYCLEESSVNEFGGAALVVESLEDLEKARAIFPDATEIHDLNEAPGGGRCVTVKDPIDGWPLHLVYGQTPVKPTKDYRTLTLTSLTRTEPVTRPALIHKLGHFGLCVTQFQKTFDFYTKNFNFVLSDIQHDETGRHIASFLHLDLGETFTDHHSFFIFKGPKSHVHHTSFEVHGFDVEVLGHDPLRDLGYQNC
;
A
#
# COMPACT_ATOMS: atom_id res chain seq x y z
N MET A 1 9.99 -27.57 -4.88
CA MET A 1 9.67 -26.20 -4.42
C MET A 1 10.24 -26.05 -3.02
N ALA A 2 10.87 -24.92 -2.70
CA ALA A 2 11.41 -24.69 -1.37
C ALA A 2 10.25 -24.65 -0.36
N LYS A 3 10.45 -25.20 0.85
CA LYS A 3 9.47 -25.06 1.93
C LYS A 3 9.36 -23.58 2.32
N PRO A 4 8.18 -23.11 2.78
CA PRO A 4 8.05 -21.79 3.37
C PRO A 4 9.15 -21.58 4.43
N ASP A 5 9.81 -20.43 4.36
CA ASP A 5 10.81 -20.05 5.36
C ASP A 5 10.09 -19.43 6.56
N ASP A 6 9.77 -20.28 7.54
CA ASP A 6 9.07 -19.89 8.77
C ASP A 6 9.84 -18.84 9.59
N SER A 7 11.12 -18.56 9.27
CA SER A 7 11.89 -17.51 9.95
C SER A 7 11.50 -16.09 9.52
N LYS A 8 10.83 -15.94 8.37
CA LYS A 8 10.43 -14.63 7.84
C LYS A 8 9.09 -14.18 8.41
N ILE A 9 8.87 -12.87 8.40
CA ILE A 9 7.58 -12.25 8.63
C ILE A 9 6.71 -12.54 7.40
N LYS A 10 5.58 -13.22 7.62
CA LYS A 10 4.63 -13.56 6.55
C LYS A 10 3.62 -12.43 6.35
N VAL A 11 3.79 -11.69 5.27
CA VAL A 11 2.84 -10.67 4.81
C VAL A 11 1.88 -11.29 3.81
N LEU A 12 0.58 -11.13 4.05
CA LEU A 12 -0.50 -11.66 3.23
C LEU A 12 -0.94 -10.69 2.13
N ARG A 13 -0.93 -9.38 2.44
CA ARG A 13 -1.31 -8.32 1.51
C ARG A 13 -0.87 -6.96 2.05
N LEU A 14 -0.92 -5.95 1.19
CA LEU A 14 -0.92 -4.57 1.65
C LEU A 14 -2.25 -4.25 2.35
N GLY A 15 -2.15 -3.49 3.44
CA GLY A 15 -3.28 -3.06 4.24
C GLY A 15 -3.80 -1.71 3.77
N HIS A 16 -3.03 -0.67 4.07
CA HIS A 16 -3.40 0.72 3.92
C HIS A 16 -2.15 1.60 4.02
N VAL A 17 -2.32 2.90 3.78
CA VAL A 17 -1.23 3.89 3.86
C VAL A 17 -1.65 5.07 4.72
N TYR A 18 -0.69 5.69 5.40
CA TYR A 18 -0.89 6.90 6.18
C TYR A 18 -0.26 8.09 5.47
N TYR A 19 -1.01 9.18 5.36
CA TYR A 19 -0.48 10.43 4.85
C TYR A 19 -0.96 11.58 5.74
N LYS A 20 0.01 12.42 6.10
CA LYS A 20 -0.21 13.62 6.88
C LYS A 20 -0.27 14.81 5.95
N HIS A 21 -1.22 15.71 6.18
CA HIS A 21 -1.36 16.93 5.39
C HIS A 21 -1.62 18.17 6.27
N LYS A 22 -0.99 19.29 5.89
CA LYS A 22 -1.22 20.63 6.45
C LYS A 22 -2.62 21.16 6.16
N ASP A 23 -3.16 20.80 5.01
CA ASP A 23 -4.50 21.17 4.56
C ASP A 23 -5.30 19.89 4.28
N PRO A 24 -5.90 19.28 5.32
CA PRO A 24 -6.67 18.06 5.15
C PRO A 24 -7.90 18.28 4.25
N ALA A 25 -8.46 19.50 4.20
CA ALA A 25 -9.60 19.80 3.34
C ALA A 25 -9.24 19.74 1.86
N LYS A 26 -8.04 20.21 1.48
CA LYS A 26 -7.53 20.06 0.11
C LYS A 26 -7.23 18.61 -0.24
N ALA A 27 -6.66 17.84 0.70
CA ALA A 27 -6.40 16.42 0.53
C ALA A 27 -7.71 15.61 0.37
N GLU A 28 -8.72 15.90 1.17
CA GLU A 28 -10.05 15.26 1.10
C GLU A 28 -10.69 15.45 -0.29
N LYS A 29 -10.70 16.68 -0.81
CA LYS A 29 -11.20 16.96 -2.17
C LYS A 29 -10.48 16.13 -3.23
N PHE A 30 -9.15 16.00 -3.11
CA PHE A 30 -8.37 15.18 -4.02
C PHE A 30 -8.73 13.70 -3.89
N LEU A 31 -8.78 13.15 -2.68
CA LEU A 31 -9.05 11.73 -2.43
C LEU A 31 -10.43 11.31 -2.95
N VAL A 32 -11.46 12.14 -2.74
CA VAL A 32 -12.80 11.89 -3.27
C VAL A 32 -12.78 11.92 -4.81
N ALA A 33 -12.14 12.92 -5.42
CA ALA A 33 -12.00 13.00 -6.88
C ALA A 33 -11.11 11.90 -7.47
N PHE A 34 -10.20 11.33 -6.68
CA PHE A 34 -9.36 10.20 -7.03
C PHE A 34 -10.12 8.87 -7.01
N GLY A 35 -11.26 8.80 -6.30
CA GLY A 35 -12.15 7.63 -6.28
C GLY A 35 -12.18 6.85 -4.97
N PHE A 36 -11.67 7.44 -3.88
CA PHE A 36 -11.82 6.92 -2.53
C PHE A 36 -13.22 7.18 -1.95
N ILE A 37 -13.64 6.30 -1.05
CA ILE A 37 -14.89 6.41 -0.31
C ILE A 37 -14.57 6.61 1.17
N GLU A 38 -15.00 7.72 1.76
CA GLU A 38 -14.85 7.94 3.21
C GLU A 38 -15.65 6.89 4.00
N VAL A 39 -15.03 6.31 5.04
CA VAL A 39 -15.67 5.29 5.88
C VAL A 39 -15.80 5.70 7.35
N LYS A 40 -14.86 6.50 7.87
CA LYS A 40 -14.87 6.93 9.27
C LYS A 40 -14.03 8.19 9.46
N ARG A 41 -14.44 9.04 10.41
CA ARG A 41 -13.59 10.08 11.02
C ARG A 41 -13.35 9.74 12.49
N GLU A 42 -12.13 9.92 12.96
CA GLU A 42 -11.76 9.72 14.35
C GLU A 42 -10.64 10.71 14.73
N GLY A 43 -10.91 11.61 15.68
CA GLY A 43 -9.98 12.67 16.04
C GLY A 43 -9.49 13.46 14.83
N LYS A 44 -8.17 13.41 14.58
CA LYS A 44 -7.49 14.09 13.45
C LYS A 44 -7.41 13.24 12.18
N ARG A 45 -8.04 12.05 12.17
CA ARG A 45 -7.91 11.07 11.10
C ARG A 45 -9.22 10.91 10.33
N ILE A 46 -9.09 10.82 9.01
CA ILE A 46 -10.15 10.45 8.09
C ILE A 46 -9.70 9.18 7.36
N TYR A 47 -10.54 8.15 7.42
CA TYR A 47 -10.28 6.86 6.82
C TYR A 47 -11.08 6.72 5.53
N TYR A 48 -10.40 6.25 4.48
CA TYR A 48 -10.97 6.03 3.18
C TYR A 48 -10.74 4.59 2.73
N LYS A 49 -11.71 4.04 2.01
CA LYS A 49 -11.68 2.69 1.45
C LYS A 49 -11.96 2.69 -0.05
N GLY A 50 -11.68 1.55 -0.67
CA GLY A 50 -12.16 1.21 -2.01
C GLY A 50 -13.49 0.46 -1.96
N TYR A 51 -13.89 -0.10 -3.10
CA TYR A 51 -15.07 -0.96 -3.19
C TYR A 51 -14.80 -2.41 -2.77
N GLY A 52 -13.52 -2.78 -2.59
CA GLY A 52 -13.06 -4.11 -2.18
C GLY A 52 -13.41 -4.49 -0.73
N SER A 53 -12.71 -5.50 -0.20
CA SER A 53 -12.99 -6.08 1.13
C SER A 53 -12.16 -5.46 2.25
N GLU A 54 -11.19 -4.63 1.91
CA GLU A 54 -10.35 -3.92 2.86
C GLU A 54 -11.18 -2.87 3.60
N PRO A 55 -11.11 -2.83 4.95
CA PRO A 55 -11.93 -1.91 5.73
C PRO A 55 -11.54 -0.44 5.50
N PHE A 56 -10.27 -0.19 5.17
CA PHE A 56 -9.76 1.08 4.66
C PHE A 56 -8.44 0.84 3.93
N LEU A 57 -8.05 1.80 3.09
CA LEU A 57 -6.85 1.79 2.25
C LEU A 57 -5.99 3.04 2.46
N TYR A 58 -6.59 4.16 2.87
CA TYR A 58 -5.89 5.42 3.07
C TYR A 58 -6.36 6.07 4.36
N CYS A 59 -5.41 6.45 5.22
CA CYS A 59 -5.66 7.26 6.40
C CYS A 59 -5.05 8.64 6.17
N LEU A 60 -5.92 9.64 6.03
CA LEU A 60 -5.56 11.05 6.02
C LEU A 60 -5.47 11.54 7.46
N GLU A 61 -4.32 12.06 7.87
CA GLU A 61 -4.12 12.63 9.19
C GLU A 61 -3.80 14.13 9.09
N GLU A 62 -4.55 14.95 9.82
CA GLU A 62 -4.25 16.38 9.93
C GLU A 62 -2.94 16.59 10.72
N SER A 63 -2.01 17.35 10.14
CA SER A 63 -0.69 17.58 10.72
C SER A 63 -0.16 18.97 10.39
N SER A 64 0.85 19.44 11.12
CA SER A 64 1.57 20.66 10.79
C SER A 64 2.56 20.50 9.63
N VAL A 65 2.74 19.27 9.11
CA VAL A 65 3.65 18.93 8.01
C VAL A 65 2.97 17.99 7.00
N ASN A 66 3.39 18.09 5.74
CA ASN A 66 3.03 17.09 4.73
C ASN A 66 4.06 15.96 4.81
N GLU A 67 3.62 14.73 5.06
CA GLU A 67 4.51 13.60 5.29
C GLU A 67 3.82 12.28 4.91
N PHE A 68 4.60 11.35 4.35
CA PHE A 68 4.16 9.97 4.24
C PHE A 68 4.37 9.28 5.58
N GLY A 69 3.26 8.89 6.21
CA GLY A 69 3.24 8.26 7.52
C GLY A 69 3.52 6.76 7.50
N GLY A 70 3.78 6.16 6.34
CA GLY A 70 4.12 4.75 6.20
C GLY A 70 3.05 3.89 5.53
N ALA A 71 3.47 2.71 5.09
CA ALA A 71 2.58 1.66 4.58
C ALA A 71 2.30 0.63 5.68
N ALA A 72 1.10 0.05 5.63
CA ALA A 72 0.71 -1.04 6.48
C ALA A 72 0.71 -2.37 5.71
N LEU A 73 1.29 -3.40 6.32
CA LEU A 73 1.37 -4.76 5.82
C LEU A 73 0.51 -5.65 6.71
N VAL A 74 -0.46 -6.35 6.12
CA VAL A 74 -1.26 -7.31 6.87
C VAL A 74 -0.49 -8.60 6.97
N VAL A 75 -0.20 -9.03 8.20
CA VAL A 75 0.57 -10.24 8.49
C VAL A 75 -0.34 -11.42 8.84
N GLU A 76 0.19 -12.62 8.68
CA GLU A 76 -0.55 -13.86 8.86
C GLU A 76 -0.93 -14.12 10.33
N SER A 77 -0.03 -13.79 11.25
CA SER A 77 -0.17 -14.20 12.65
C SER A 77 0.25 -13.12 13.66
N LEU A 78 -0.13 -13.34 14.92
CA LEU A 78 0.41 -12.55 16.03
C LEU A 78 1.92 -12.79 16.22
N GLU A 79 2.41 -13.98 15.86
CA GLU A 79 3.84 -14.31 15.91
C GLU A 79 4.66 -13.44 14.95
N ASP A 80 4.11 -13.11 13.78
CA ASP A 80 4.75 -12.18 12.84
C ASP A 80 4.93 -10.77 13.41
N LEU A 81 4.01 -10.32 14.29
CA LEU A 81 4.19 -9.06 15.02
C LEU A 81 5.32 -9.16 16.04
N GLU A 82 5.47 -10.29 16.72
CA GLU A 82 6.58 -10.51 17.65
C GLU A 82 7.93 -10.66 16.92
N LYS A 83 7.96 -11.31 15.76
CA LYS A 83 9.15 -11.35 14.88
C LYS A 83 9.57 -9.93 14.49
N ALA A 84 8.61 -9.06 14.15
CA ALA A 84 8.90 -7.66 13.87
C ALA A 84 9.53 -6.95 15.08
N ARG A 85 9.00 -7.15 16.28
CA ARG A 85 9.59 -6.58 17.50
C ARG A 85 11.00 -7.10 17.78
N ALA A 86 11.28 -8.36 17.47
CA ALA A 86 12.61 -8.93 17.60
C ALA A 86 13.61 -8.39 16.56
N ILE A 87 13.15 -8.11 15.34
CA ILE A 87 14.00 -7.62 14.24
C ILE A 87 14.29 -6.12 14.38
N PHE A 88 13.32 -5.33 14.85
CA PHE A 88 13.39 -3.87 14.87
C PHE A 88 13.55 -3.34 16.31
N PRO A 89 14.69 -2.73 16.67
CA PRO A 89 14.95 -2.24 18.03
C PRO A 89 13.95 -1.18 18.51
N ASP A 90 13.47 -0.33 17.61
CA ASP A 90 12.53 0.77 17.90
C ASP A 90 11.07 0.38 17.63
N ALA A 91 10.76 -0.92 17.57
CA ALA A 91 9.39 -1.38 17.41
C ALA A 91 8.52 -0.94 18.58
N THR A 92 7.30 -0.50 18.29
CA THR A 92 6.31 -0.27 19.35
C THR A 92 5.92 -1.59 20.03
N GLU A 93 5.35 -1.48 21.22
CA GLU A 93 4.53 -2.58 21.75
C GLU A 93 3.39 -2.93 20.78
N ILE A 94 2.96 -4.19 20.84
CA ILE A 94 1.73 -4.62 20.16
C ILE A 94 0.56 -3.86 20.78
N HIS A 95 -0.16 -3.10 19.98
CA HIS A 95 -1.31 -2.31 20.43
C HIS A 95 -2.53 -2.57 19.54
N ASP A 96 -3.72 -2.40 20.13
CA ASP A 96 -4.98 -2.57 19.41
C ASP A 96 -5.31 -1.33 18.55
N LEU A 97 -5.81 -1.55 17.34
CA LEU A 97 -6.28 -0.53 16.41
C LEU A 97 -7.77 -0.22 16.60
N ASN A 98 -8.24 -0.10 17.84
CA ASN A 98 -9.67 0.00 18.19
C ASN A 98 -10.42 1.11 17.45
N GLU A 99 -9.72 2.20 17.13
CA GLU A 99 -10.25 3.37 16.45
C GLU A 99 -10.27 3.24 14.92
N ALA A 100 -9.40 2.40 14.34
CA ALA A 100 -9.29 2.24 12.90
C ALA A 100 -10.36 1.25 12.37
N PRO A 101 -10.94 1.49 11.18
CA PRO A 101 -11.88 0.55 10.57
C PRO A 101 -11.28 -0.86 10.45
N GLY A 102 -12.08 -1.86 10.85
CA GLY A 102 -11.67 -3.27 10.88
C GLY A 102 -10.80 -3.66 12.08
N GLY A 103 -10.32 -2.72 12.88
CA GLY A 103 -9.54 -3.02 14.08
C GLY A 103 -8.28 -3.86 13.80
N GLY A 104 -7.99 -4.77 14.73
CA GLY A 104 -6.81 -5.62 14.71
C GLY A 104 -5.72 -5.15 15.68
N ARG A 105 -4.56 -5.79 15.60
CA ARG A 105 -3.36 -5.47 16.39
C ARG A 105 -2.26 -4.98 15.48
N CYS A 106 -1.46 -4.04 15.97
CA CYS A 106 -0.43 -3.39 15.19
C CYS A 106 0.91 -3.35 15.95
N VAL A 107 1.99 -3.50 15.19
CA VAL A 107 3.34 -3.04 15.57
C VAL A 107 3.78 -2.03 14.53
N THR A 108 4.21 -0.86 14.98
CA THR A 108 4.86 0.12 14.11
C THR A 108 6.36 0.02 14.29
N VAL A 109 7.08 -0.09 13.18
CA VAL A 109 8.53 -0.10 13.12
C VAL A 109 9.00 1.02 12.20
N LYS A 110 10.31 1.29 12.21
CA LYS A 110 10.95 2.15 11.23
C LYS A 110 11.90 1.32 10.40
N ASP A 111 11.89 1.50 9.08
CA ASP A 111 12.87 0.87 8.23
C ASP A 111 14.28 1.29 8.69
N PRO A 112 15.24 0.35 8.75
CA PRO A 112 16.54 0.62 9.36
C PRO A 112 17.49 1.43 8.46
N ILE A 113 17.09 1.73 7.22
CA ILE A 113 17.95 2.34 6.22
C ILE A 113 17.66 3.84 6.12
N ASP A 114 16.39 4.18 5.95
CA ASP A 114 15.91 5.53 5.69
C ASP A 114 14.87 6.02 6.72
N GLY A 115 14.47 5.17 7.67
CA GLY A 115 13.63 5.55 8.82
C GLY A 115 12.13 5.67 8.53
N TRP A 116 11.64 5.20 7.39
CA TRP A 116 10.23 5.18 7.01
C TRP A 116 9.41 4.33 7.99
N PRO A 117 8.28 4.84 8.47
CA PRO A 117 7.37 4.02 9.24
C PRO A 117 6.80 2.87 8.41
N LEU A 118 6.70 1.70 9.03
CA LEU A 118 6.03 0.52 8.50
C LEU A 118 5.13 -0.05 9.59
N HIS A 119 3.88 -0.33 9.26
CA HIS A 119 2.89 -0.83 10.22
C HIS A 119 2.56 -2.29 9.92
N LEU A 120 2.85 -3.21 10.82
CA LEU A 120 2.48 -4.60 10.66
C LEU A 120 1.17 -4.84 11.39
N VAL A 121 0.16 -5.35 10.70
CA VAL A 121 -1.21 -5.45 11.21
C VAL A 121 -1.70 -6.88 11.15
N TYR A 122 -2.18 -7.40 12.28
CA TYR A 122 -2.77 -8.73 12.40
C TYR A 122 -4.25 -8.63 12.80
N GLY A 123 -5.08 -9.54 12.28
CA GLY A 123 -6.47 -9.71 12.73
C GLY A 123 -7.42 -8.58 12.34
N GLN A 124 -7.11 -7.82 11.28
CA GLN A 124 -8.00 -6.81 10.75
C GLN A 124 -9.25 -7.45 10.12
N THR A 125 -10.44 -7.03 10.56
CA THR A 125 -11.73 -7.56 10.08
C THR A 125 -12.08 -7.00 8.70
N PRO A 126 -12.27 -7.84 7.67
CA PRO A 126 -12.71 -7.40 6.35
C PRO A 126 -14.14 -6.84 6.36
N VAL A 127 -14.46 -6.02 5.37
CA VAL A 127 -15.83 -5.55 5.10
C VAL A 127 -16.40 -6.24 3.87
N LYS A 128 -17.72 -6.28 3.75
CA LYS A 128 -18.38 -6.76 2.54
C LYS A 128 -18.05 -5.82 1.36
N PRO A 129 -17.55 -6.33 0.23
CA PRO A 129 -17.36 -5.52 -0.98
C PRO A 129 -18.65 -4.81 -1.38
N THR A 130 -18.52 -3.55 -1.79
CA THR A 130 -19.68 -2.72 -2.19
C THR A 130 -20.00 -2.83 -3.67
N LYS A 131 -19.04 -3.31 -4.47
CA LYS A 131 -19.22 -3.67 -5.87
C LYS A 131 -18.49 -4.98 -6.13
N ASP A 132 -19.12 -5.83 -6.93
CA ASP A 132 -18.51 -7.03 -7.49
C ASP A 132 -18.41 -6.81 -8.99
N TYR A 133 -17.26 -6.30 -9.42
CA TYR A 133 -16.98 -6.20 -10.83
C TYR A 133 -16.43 -7.56 -11.29
N ARG A 134 -17.20 -8.27 -12.13
CA ARG A 134 -16.80 -9.57 -12.70
C ARG A 134 -15.45 -9.44 -13.41
N THR A 135 -14.61 -10.47 -13.31
CA THR A 135 -13.37 -10.59 -14.07
C THR A 135 -13.61 -10.26 -15.54
N LEU A 136 -12.90 -9.26 -16.06
CA LEU A 136 -12.98 -8.91 -17.48
C LEU A 136 -12.44 -10.10 -18.28
N THR A 137 -13.32 -10.82 -18.95
CA THR A 137 -12.90 -11.78 -19.96
C THR A 137 -12.37 -11.00 -21.15
N LEU A 138 -11.10 -11.21 -21.52
CA LEU A 138 -10.43 -10.58 -22.66
C LEU A 138 -11.19 -10.77 -23.99
N THR A 139 -12.16 -11.69 -24.02
CA THR A 139 -12.98 -12.04 -25.18
C THR A 139 -14.25 -11.20 -25.35
N SER A 140 -14.62 -10.34 -24.41
CA SER A 140 -15.83 -9.51 -24.55
C SER A 140 -15.54 -8.24 -25.34
N LEU A 141 -15.74 -8.30 -26.66
CA LEU A 141 -15.64 -7.16 -27.60
C LEU A 141 -16.80 -6.15 -27.44
N THR A 142 -17.73 -6.37 -26.51
CA THR A 142 -18.88 -5.50 -26.27
C THR A 142 -18.92 -5.08 -24.80
N ARG A 143 -18.19 -4.03 -24.46
CA ARG A 143 -18.36 -3.32 -23.17
C ARG A 143 -19.39 -2.21 -23.37
N THR A 144 -20.57 -2.39 -22.79
CA THR A 144 -21.68 -1.41 -22.80
C THR A 144 -21.87 -0.71 -21.46
N GLU A 145 -21.10 -1.06 -20.43
CA GLU A 145 -21.25 -0.47 -19.10
C GLU A 145 -20.66 0.95 -19.06
N PRO A 146 -21.39 1.95 -18.55
CA PRO A 146 -20.88 3.31 -18.41
C PRO A 146 -19.63 3.33 -17.54
N VAL A 147 -18.59 4.03 -17.98
CA VAL A 147 -17.38 4.20 -17.17
C VAL A 147 -17.70 5.09 -15.97
N THR A 148 -17.53 4.54 -14.77
CA THR A 148 -17.74 5.28 -13.52
C THR A 148 -16.69 6.37 -13.37
N ARG A 149 -17.13 7.58 -13.00
CA ARG A 149 -16.28 8.73 -12.70
C ARG A 149 -16.64 9.23 -11.30
N PRO A 150 -15.66 9.34 -10.36
CA PRO A 150 -14.24 9.03 -10.51
C PRO A 150 -13.94 7.52 -10.67
N ALA A 151 -12.68 7.19 -11.00
CA ALA A 151 -12.19 5.82 -11.01
C ALA A 151 -12.26 5.19 -9.62
N LEU A 152 -13.33 4.44 -9.32
CA LEU A 152 -13.48 3.83 -8.01
C LEU A 152 -12.36 2.81 -7.75
N ILE A 153 -11.70 2.99 -6.61
CA ILE A 153 -10.57 2.17 -6.20
C ILE A 153 -11.06 0.81 -5.72
N HIS A 154 -10.36 -0.24 -6.12
CA HIS A 154 -10.52 -1.60 -5.62
C HIS A 154 -9.74 -1.80 -4.31
N LYS A 155 -8.40 -1.88 -4.43
CA LYS A 155 -7.44 -2.13 -3.34
C LYS A 155 -6.15 -1.34 -3.55
N LEU A 156 -5.30 -1.31 -2.52
CA LEU A 156 -3.94 -0.82 -2.62
C LEU A 156 -3.09 -1.87 -3.37
N GLY A 157 -2.52 -1.50 -4.51
CA GLY A 157 -1.71 -2.41 -5.33
C GLY A 157 -0.26 -2.45 -4.84
N HIS A 158 0.38 -1.27 -4.77
CA HIS A 158 1.76 -1.16 -4.30
C HIS A 158 2.09 0.19 -3.67
N PHE A 159 3.19 0.22 -2.92
CA PHE A 159 3.84 1.45 -2.51
C PHE A 159 5.29 1.48 -3.00
N GLY A 160 5.81 2.68 -3.22
CA GLY A 160 7.11 2.94 -3.81
C GLY A 160 7.93 3.89 -2.95
N LEU A 161 9.20 3.57 -2.73
CA LEU A 161 10.13 4.43 -1.99
C LEU A 161 11.36 4.74 -2.84
N CYS A 162 11.78 6.00 -2.81
CA CYS A 162 13.16 6.37 -3.07
C CYS A 162 14.00 6.06 -1.85
N VAL A 163 15.07 5.30 -2.00
CA VAL A 163 15.95 4.89 -0.90
C VAL A 163 17.40 5.30 -1.14
N THR A 164 18.12 5.60 -0.06
CA THR A 164 19.51 6.08 -0.15
C THR A 164 20.51 4.94 -0.31
N GLN A 165 20.19 3.75 0.23
CA GLN A 165 21.06 2.57 0.20
C GLN A 165 20.33 1.33 -0.35
N PHE A 166 20.07 1.36 -1.65
CA PHE A 166 19.30 0.32 -2.38
C PHE A 166 19.61 -1.12 -1.95
N GLN A 167 20.87 -1.55 -2.02
CA GLN A 167 21.20 -2.96 -1.74
C GLN A 167 20.88 -3.35 -0.30
N LYS A 168 21.13 -2.46 0.67
CA LYS A 168 20.80 -2.72 2.08
C LYS A 168 19.30 -2.80 2.29
N THR A 169 18.53 -1.93 1.65
CA THR A 169 17.06 -1.98 1.67
C THR A 169 16.58 -3.32 1.07
N PHE A 170 17.03 -3.64 -0.14
CA PHE A 170 16.66 -4.87 -0.84
C PHE A 170 16.96 -6.12 0.00
N ASP A 171 18.19 -6.23 0.51
CA ASP A 171 18.62 -7.37 1.33
C ASP A 171 17.81 -7.46 2.62
N PHE A 172 17.53 -6.31 3.27
CA PHE A 172 16.76 -6.30 4.50
C PHE A 172 15.34 -6.82 4.30
N TYR A 173 14.62 -6.31 3.29
CA TYR A 173 13.24 -6.71 3.07
C TYR A 173 13.13 -8.15 2.55
N THR A 174 14.00 -8.57 1.63
CA THR A 174 13.98 -9.95 1.09
C THR A 174 14.48 -10.99 2.09
N LYS A 175 15.31 -10.60 3.08
CA LYS A 175 15.76 -11.47 4.17
C LYS A 175 14.69 -11.64 5.24
N ASN A 176 14.05 -10.56 5.68
CA ASN A 176 13.20 -10.58 6.89
C ASN A 176 11.71 -10.76 6.59
N PHE A 177 11.28 -10.48 5.35
CA PHE A 177 9.88 -10.62 4.91
C PHE A 177 9.82 -11.56 3.72
N ASN A 178 8.64 -12.12 3.45
CA ASN A 178 8.36 -12.90 2.26
C ASN A 178 8.27 -12.06 0.95
N PHE A 179 8.99 -10.93 0.87
CA PHE A 179 9.17 -10.22 -0.39
C PHE A 179 10.20 -10.94 -1.24
N VAL A 180 9.86 -11.14 -2.52
CA VAL A 180 10.72 -11.78 -3.51
C VAL A 180 10.74 -10.96 -4.79
N LEU A 181 11.85 -11.06 -5.52
CA LEU A 181 12.09 -10.25 -6.71
C LEU A 181 11.20 -10.67 -7.88
N SER A 182 10.52 -9.71 -8.49
CA SER A 182 9.88 -9.85 -9.81
C SER A 182 10.81 -9.32 -10.89
N ASP A 183 11.22 -8.05 -10.77
CA ASP A 183 12.01 -7.35 -11.78
C ASP A 183 13.06 -6.47 -11.13
N ILE A 184 14.21 -6.37 -11.80
CA ILE A 184 15.33 -5.57 -11.36
C ILE A 184 15.88 -4.73 -12.50
N GLN A 185 16.15 -3.46 -12.20
CA GLN A 185 16.80 -2.55 -13.12
C GLN A 185 18.25 -2.34 -12.69
N HIS A 186 19.14 -2.33 -13.67
CA HIS A 186 20.56 -2.10 -13.48
C HIS A 186 21.00 -0.83 -14.22
N ASP A 187 22.02 -0.16 -13.69
CA ASP A 187 22.76 0.85 -14.44
C ASP A 187 23.74 0.20 -15.45
N GLU A 188 24.40 1.03 -16.25
CA GLU A 188 25.40 0.59 -17.25
C GLU A 188 26.57 -0.18 -16.63
N THR A 189 26.81 -0.03 -15.32
CA THR A 189 27.87 -0.73 -14.58
C THR A 189 27.40 -2.05 -13.97
N GLY A 190 26.12 -2.41 -14.17
CA GLY A 190 25.51 -3.63 -13.65
C GLY A 190 25.00 -3.52 -12.21
N ARG A 191 25.02 -2.33 -11.59
CA ARG A 191 24.51 -2.17 -10.21
C ARG A 191 23.00 -2.05 -10.21
N HIS A 192 22.35 -2.70 -9.24
CA HIS A 192 20.91 -2.56 -9.04
C HIS A 192 20.53 -1.12 -8.65
N ILE A 193 19.57 -0.55 -9.36
CA ILE A 193 19.08 0.82 -9.15
C ILE A 193 17.58 0.90 -8.90
N ALA A 194 16.81 -0.09 -9.31
CA ALA A 194 15.40 -0.23 -8.96
C ALA A 194 15.00 -1.70 -8.89
N SER A 195 14.02 -2.03 -8.06
CA SER A 195 13.43 -3.37 -8.03
C SER A 195 11.95 -3.33 -7.70
N PHE A 196 11.25 -4.31 -8.27
CA PHE A 196 9.85 -4.59 -8.04
C PHE A 196 9.76 -5.91 -7.27
N LEU A 197 9.16 -5.88 -6.09
CA LEU A 197 9.05 -7.02 -5.18
C LEU A 197 7.59 -7.45 -5.02
N HIS A 198 7.30 -8.73 -5.22
CA HIS A 198 6.00 -9.32 -4.90
C HIS A 198 6.05 -10.11 -3.59
N LEU A 199 4.87 -10.46 -3.07
CA LEU A 199 4.73 -11.34 -1.91
C LEU A 199 4.78 -12.80 -2.35
N ASP A 200 5.69 -13.57 -1.77
CA ASP A 200 5.68 -15.03 -1.91
C ASP A 200 4.56 -15.59 -1.01
N LEU A 201 3.45 -15.98 -1.63
CA LEU A 201 2.30 -16.66 -1.00
C LEU A 201 2.17 -18.12 -1.46
N GLY A 202 3.26 -18.72 -1.94
CA GLY A 202 3.25 -20.09 -2.46
C GLY A 202 2.41 -20.23 -3.73
N GLU A 203 1.39 -21.09 -3.70
CA GLU A 203 0.52 -21.33 -4.86
C GLU A 203 -0.58 -20.27 -5.05
N THR A 204 -0.71 -19.32 -4.11
CA THR A 204 -1.69 -18.24 -4.21
C THR A 204 -1.22 -17.17 -5.17
N PHE A 205 -2.07 -16.79 -6.14
CA PHE A 205 -1.77 -15.68 -7.04
C PHE A 205 -1.53 -14.38 -6.28
N THR A 206 -0.50 -13.65 -6.69
CA THR A 206 -0.15 -12.34 -6.14
C THR A 206 0.06 -11.31 -7.24
N ASP A 207 -0.01 -10.04 -6.85
CA ASP A 207 0.26 -8.93 -7.75
C ASP A 207 1.72 -8.97 -8.23
N HIS A 208 1.97 -8.44 -9.43
CA HIS A 208 3.30 -8.38 -10.02
C HIS A 208 4.34 -7.74 -9.08
N HIS A 209 3.93 -6.73 -8.31
CA HIS A 209 4.69 -6.22 -7.19
C HIS A 209 3.77 -5.56 -6.17
N SER A 210 4.18 -5.59 -4.91
CA SER A 210 3.55 -4.86 -3.81
C SER A 210 4.50 -3.80 -3.22
N PHE A 211 5.80 -3.93 -3.45
CA PHE A 211 6.78 -2.97 -2.98
C PHE A 211 7.80 -2.64 -4.08
N PHE A 212 7.86 -1.35 -4.42
CA PHE A 212 8.83 -0.78 -5.35
C PHE A 212 9.89 0.00 -4.59
N ILE A 213 11.16 -0.24 -4.89
CA ILE A 213 12.26 0.58 -4.38
C ILE A 213 13.12 1.06 -5.53
N PHE A 214 13.54 2.31 -5.48
CA PHE A 214 14.51 2.86 -6.41
C PHE A 214 15.57 3.68 -5.67
N LYS A 215 16.78 3.70 -6.21
CA LYS A 215 17.90 4.42 -5.63
C LYS A 215 17.84 5.89 -5.98
N GLY A 216 18.01 6.75 -4.97
CA GLY A 216 18.19 8.18 -5.20
C GLY A 216 19.07 8.85 -4.15
N PRO A 217 19.44 10.13 -4.36
CA PRO A 217 20.33 10.86 -3.46
C PRO A 217 19.67 11.24 -2.13
N LYS A 218 18.34 11.23 -2.07
CA LYS A 218 17.54 11.55 -0.88
C LYS A 218 16.34 10.62 -0.80
N SER A 219 16.10 10.11 0.40
CA SER A 219 14.93 9.29 0.67
C SER A 219 13.63 10.11 0.59
N HIS A 220 12.61 9.56 -0.05
CA HIS A 220 11.25 10.11 -0.12
C HIS A 220 10.26 9.01 -0.53
N VAL A 221 8.97 9.20 -0.19
CA VAL A 221 7.91 8.42 -0.82
C VAL A 221 7.91 8.70 -2.32
N HIS A 222 7.90 7.65 -3.14
CA HIS A 222 7.79 7.79 -4.59
C HIS A 222 6.31 7.88 -4.98
N HIS A 223 5.51 6.87 -4.61
CA HIS A 223 4.06 6.88 -4.76
C HIS A 223 3.39 5.75 -3.99
N THR A 224 2.07 5.81 -3.89
CA THR A 224 1.20 4.67 -3.57
C THR A 224 0.22 4.52 -4.72
N SER A 225 0.09 3.31 -5.25
CA SER A 225 -0.73 3.00 -6.40
C SER A 225 -1.92 2.14 -6.01
N PHE A 226 -3.07 2.44 -6.59
CA PHE A 226 -4.33 1.77 -6.29
C PHE A 226 -4.87 1.12 -7.55
N GLU A 227 -5.50 -0.03 -7.38
CA GLU A 227 -6.09 -0.77 -8.50
C GLU A 227 -7.50 -0.29 -8.77
N VAL A 228 -7.88 -0.32 -10.04
CA VAL A 228 -9.24 -0.04 -10.51
C VAL A 228 -9.70 -1.23 -11.36
N HIS A 229 -11.00 -1.31 -11.60
CA HIS A 229 -11.57 -2.51 -12.22
C HIS A 229 -11.04 -2.81 -13.65
N GLY A 230 -10.71 -1.79 -14.44
CA GLY A 230 -10.25 -2.04 -15.80
C GLY A 230 -9.72 -0.82 -16.53
N PHE A 231 -9.15 -1.08 -17.70
CA PHE A 231 -8.39 -0.10 -18.48
C PHE A 231 -9.18 1.17 -18.82
N ASP A 232 -10.44 1.08 -19.26
CA ASP A 232 -11.21 2.31 -19.55
C ASP A 232 -11.47 3.14 -18.29
N VAL A 233 -11.59 2.50 -17.12
CA VAL A 233 -11.75 3.19 -15.83
C VAL A 233 -10.47 3.93 -15.49
N GLU A 234 -9.31 3.31 -15.70
CA GLU A 234 -7.99 3.96 -15.53
C GLU A 234 -7.84 5.17 -16.48
N VAL A 235 -8.17 4.98 -17.75
CA VAL A 235 -7.98 6.01 -18.79
C VAL A 235 -8.96 7.17 -18.65
N LEU A 236 -10.22 6.94 -18.28
CA LEU A 236 -11.25 7.99 -18.26
C LEU A 236 -11.60 8.46 -16.84
N GLY A 237 -11.26 7.69 -15.81
CA GLY A 237 -11.65 7.99 -14.44
C GLY A 237 -10.85 9.11 -13.78
N HIS A 238 -9.79 9.60 -14.43
CA HIS A 238 -9.05 10.80 -14.02
C HIS A 238 -9.69 12.12 -14.48
N ASP A 239 -10.74 12.08 -15.32
CA ASP A 239 -11.43 13.29 -15.81
C ASP A 239 -11.85 14.25 -14.66
N PRO A 240 -12.45 13.78 -13.54
CA PRO A 240 -12.77 14.67 -12.42
C PRO A 240 -11.54 15.36 -11.80
N LEU A 241 -10.39 14.69 -11.75
CA LEU A 241 -9.15 15.30 -11.27
C LEU A 241 -8.69 16.41 -12.22
N ARG A 242 -8.76 16.17 -13.54
CA ARG A 242 -8.42 17.17 -14.56
C ARG A 242 -9.36 18.38 -14.49
N ASP A 243 -10.66 18.15 -14.35
CA ASP A 243 -11.67 19.22 -14.28
C ASP A 243 -11.48 20.12 -13.05
N LEU A 244 -10.95 19.55 -11.95
CA LEU A 244 -10.57 20.28 -10.74
C LEU A 244 -9.18 20.94 -10.82
N GLY A 245 -8.48 20.80 -11.95
CA GLY A 245 -7.18 21.42 -12.20
C GLY A 245 -5.99 20.73 -11.54
N TYR A 246 -6.14 19.47 -11.11
CA TYR A 246 -4.99 18.68 -10.63
C TYR A 246 -4.05 18.33 -11.78
N GLN A 247 -2.76 18.22 -11.46
CA GLN A 247 -1.70 17.90 -12.42
C GLN A 247 -0.96 16.64 -11.98
N ASN A 248 -0.36 15.95 -12.94
CA ASN A 248 0.58 14.88 -12.64
C ASN A 248 1.82 15.46 -11.94
N CYS A 249 2.38 14.68 -11.02
CA CYS A 249 3.61 14.99 -10.31
C CYS A 249 4.85 14.82 -11.20
#